data_AF-A0A498BZS9-F1
#
_entry.id   AF-A0A498BZS9-F1
#
_cell.length_a   1.000
_cell.length_b   1.000
_cell.length_c   1.000
_cell.angle_alpha   90.00
_cell.angle_beta   90.00
_cell.angle_gamma   90.00
#
_symmetry.space_group_name_H-M   'P 1'
#
loop_
_entity.id
_entity.type
_entity.pdbx_description
1 polymer ?
#
loop_
_entity_poly.entity_id
_entity_poly.type
_entity_poly.pdbx_seq_one_letter_code
_entity_poly.pdbx_strand_id
1 'polypeptide(L)' 'MADPDGVVRVDLVRGHADDDELAAVVAVATAAYLQETRAAVAEEQPRRSAWQITATAPRAPLRRDLGWSAHSL' A
#
# COMPACT_ATOMS: atom_id res chain seq x y z
N MET A 1 -22.03 20.69 -4.92
CA MET A 1 -21.51 20.56 -3.55
C MET A 1 -20.36 19.57 -3.65
N ALA A 2 -19.11 20.04 -3.60
CA ALA A 2 -17.95 19.17 -3.67
C ALA A 2 -17.92 18.30 -2.41
N ASP A 3 -17.65 17.01 -2.55
CA ASP A 3 -17.44 16.08 -1.45
C ASP A 3 -16.24 16.59 -0.61
N PRO A 4 -16.44 17.00 0.65
CA PRO A 4 -15.36 17.56 1.47
C PRO A 4 -14.27 16.53 1.78
N ASP A 5 -14.60 15.24 1.66
CA ASP A 5 -13.70 14.12 1.93
C ASP A 5 -13.21 13.43 0.64
N GLY A 6 -13.36 14.11 -0.52
CA GLY A 6 -13.13 13.62 -1.88
C GLY A 6 -12.16 12.44 -1.96
N VAL A 7 -12.74 11.24 -1.90
CA VAL A 7 -11.95 10.01 -1.71
C VAL A 7 -11.02 9.84 -2.90
N VAL A 8 -9.70 9.84 -2.63
CA VAL A 8 -8.70 9.53 -3.66
C VAL A 8 -8.84 8.06 -4.02
N ARG A 9 -9.44 7.79 -5.18
CA ARG A 9 -9.59 6.44 -5.70
C ARG A 9 -8.37 6.06 -6.53
N VAL A 10 -7.66 5.03 -6.07
CA VAL A 10 -6.56 4.40 -6.82
C VAL A 10 -7.00 2.99 -7.22
N ASP A 11 -7.21 2.77 -8.50
CA ASP A 11 -7.53 1.44 -9.03
C ASP A 11 -6.21 0.71 -9.38
N LEU A 12 -5.92 -0.39 -8.68
CA LEU A 12 -4.72 -1.20 -8.91
C LEU A 12 -5.03 -2.34 -9.89
N VAL A 13 -4.27 -2.40 -10.98
CA VAL A 13 -4.33 -3.51 -11.95
C VAL A 13 -3.16 -4.46 -11.69
N ARG A 14 -3.37 -5.76 -11.94
CA ARG A 14 -2.29 -6.75 -11.84
C ARG A 14 -1.33 -6.55 -13.01
N GLY A 15 -0.05 -6.32 -12.72
CA GLY A 15 0.99 -6.11 -13.72
C GLY A 15 2.35 -5.83 -13.08
N HIS A 16 3.31 -5.41 -13.91
CA HIS A 16 4.59 -4.87 -13.46
C HIS A 16 4.60 -3.38 -13.78
N ALA A 17 4.41 -2.55 -12.76
CA ALA A 17 4.54 -1.11 -12.91
C ALA A 17 6.01 -0.76 -13.11
N ASP A 18 6.28 0.19 -14.01
CA ASP A 18 7.62 0.74 -14.15
C ASP A 18 7.95 1.74 -13.02
N ASP A 19 9.22 2.17 -12.98
CA ASP A 19 9.71 3.06 -11.93
C ASP A 19 9.01 4.44 -11.96
N ASP A 20 8.62 4.93 -13.14
CA ASP A 20 7.97 6.22 -13.31
C ASP A 20 6.52 6.17 -12.82
N GLU A 21 5.82 5.08 -13.13
CA GLU A 21 4.46 4.81 -12.64
C GLU A 21 4.44 4.68 -11.10
N LEU A 22 5.42 3.98 -10.51
CA LEU A 22 5.58 3.89 -9.06
C LEU A 22 5.85 5.26 -8.44
N ALA A 23 6.73 6.05 -9.04
CA ALA A 23 7.03 7.40 -8.58
C ALA A 23 5.79 8.31 -8.63
N ALA A 24 5.00 8.21 -9.70
CA ALA A 24 3.75 8.97 -9.85
C ALA A 24 2.74 8.65 -8.73
N VAL A 25 2.55 7.36 -8.41
CA VAL A 25 1.64 6.95 -7.32
C VAL A 25 2.12 7.48 -5.97
N VAL A 26 3.41 7.37 -5.68
CA VAL A 26 3.99 7.89 -4.42
C VAL A 26 3.82 9.41 -4.33
N ALA A 27 4.04 10.14 -5.42
CA ALA A 27 3.88 11.58 -5.45
C ALA A 27 2.44 12.03 -5.17
N VAL A 28 1.45 11.39 -5.80
CA VAL A 28 0.02 11.69 -5.59
C VAL A 28 -0.40 11.38 -4.15
N ALA A 29 -0.04 10.20 -3.63
CA ALA A 29 -0.36 9.80 -2.26
C ALA A 29 0.27 10.76 -1.23
N THR A 30 1.52 11.16 -1.46
CA THR A 30 2.24 12.10 -0.58
C THR A 30 1.61 13.49 -0.63
N ALA A 31 1.25 13.99 -1.81
CA ALA A 31 0.61 15.30 -1.95
C ALA A 31 -0.76 15.36 -1.24
N ALA A 32 -1.57 14.29 -1.37
CA ALA A 32 -2.83 14.16 -0.66
C ALA A 32 -2.63 14.15 0.86
N TYR A 33 -1.68 13.34 1.35
CA TYR A 33 -1.33 13.29 2.78
C TYR A 33 -0.85 14.64 3.32
N LEU A 34 0.00 15.36 2.57
CA LEU A 34 0.47 16.69 2.96
C LEU A 34 -0.67 17.71 3.02
N GLN A 35 -1.68 17.57 2.17
CA GLN A 35 -2.84 18.44 2.21
C GLN A 35 -3.72 18.15 3.43
N GLU A 36 -3.92 16.89 3.76
CA GLU A 36 -4.66 16.45 4.96
C GLU A 36 -3.97 16.89 6.25
N THR A 37 -2.65 16.66 6.35
CA THR A 37 -1.87 17.01 7.55
C THR A 37 -1.79 18.52 7.81
N ARG A 38 -1.86 19.37 6.78
CA ARG A 38 -1.96 20.83 6.99
C ARG A 38 -3.27 21.23 7.66
N ALA A 39 -4.35 20.48 7.44
CA ALA A 39 -5.64 20.73 8.08
C ALA A 39 -5.75 20.06 9.45
N ALA A 40 -4.91 19.07 9.74
CA ALA A 40 -4.84 18.40 11.02
C ALA A 40 -4.24 19.32 12.10
N VAL A 41 -5.09 19.84 12.98
CA VAL A 41 -4.71 20.65 14.15
C VAL A 41 -4.57 19.85 15.44
N ALA A 42 -4.93 18.56 15.43
CA ALA A 42 -4.82 17.68 16.59
C ALA A 42 -3.51 16.88 16.54
N GLU A 43 -2.84 16.74 17.68
CA GLU A 43 -1.66 15.87 17.79
C GLU A 43 -2.04 14.40 17.60
N GLU A 44 -1.37 13.73 16.67
CA GLU A 44 -1.61 12.30 16.44
C GLU A 44 -0.92 11.48 17.53
N GLN A 45 -1.74 10.84 18.38
CA GLN A 45 -1.22 9.94 19.40
C GLN A 45 -0.63 8.68 18.75
N PRO A 46 0.55 8.20 19.18
CA PRO A 46 1.14 7.00 18.63
C PRO A 46 0.25 5.79 18.92
N ARG A 47 -0.44 5.31 17.88
CA ARG A 47 -1.27 4.10 17.91
C ARG A 47 -0.65 3.03 17.02
N ARG A 48 -0.80 1.75 17.41
CA ARG A 48 -0.41 0.66 16.52
C ARG A 48 -1.27 0.71 15.26
N SER A 49 -0.64 0.69 14.09
CA SER A 49 -1.36 0.61 12.82
C SER A 49 -2.04 -0.75 12.67
N ALA A 50 -3.09 -0.82 11.85
CA ALA A 50 -3.71 -2.10 11.48
C ALA A 50 -2.65 -3.08 10.93
N TRP A 51 -1.69 -2.57 10.16
CA TRP A 51 -0.58 -3.36 9.63
C TRP A 51 0.33 -3.91 10.73
N GLN A 52 0.70 -3.11 11.74
CA GLN A 52 1.48 -3.60 12.89
C GLN A 52 0.72 -4.65 13.71
N ILE A 53 -0.61 -4.60 13.73
CA ILE A 53 -1.46 -5.59 14.41
C ILE A 53 -1.52 -6.89 13.61
N THR A 54 -1.63 -6.79 12.28
CA THR A 54 -1.81 -7.96 11.40
C THR A 54 -0.49 -8.52 10.85
N ALA A 55 0.63 -7.84 11.06
CA ALA A 55 1.94 -8.27 10.60
C ALA A 55 2.26 -9.65 11.18
N THR A 56 2.13 -10.67 10.34
CA THR A 56 2.47 -12.04 10.68
C THR A 56 3.92 -12.30 10.29
N ALA A 57 4.63 -13.13 11.04
CA ALA A 57 5.97 -13.55 10.67
C ALA A 57 6.00 -14.07 9.22
N PRO A 58 7.04 -13.75 8.44
CA PRO A 58 7.17 -14.29 7.09
C PRO A 58 7.18 -15.82 7.18
N ARG A 59 6.34 -16.48 6.39
CA ARG A 59 6.39 -17.93 6.26
C ARG A 59 7.76 -18.33 5.72
N ALA A 60 8.28 -19.47 6.18
CA ALA A 60 9.48 -20.04 5.62
C ALA A 60 9.32 -20.18 4.09
N PRO A 61 10.35 -19.81 3.29
CA PRO A 61 10.32 -20.04 1.86
C PRO A 61 10.01 -21.49 1.57
N LEU A 62 9.14 -21.73 0.59
CA LEU A 62 8.75 -23.10 0.26
C LEU A 62 10.00 -23.84 -0.29
N ARG A 63 10.19 -25.08 0.17
CA ARG A 63 11.35 -25.92 -0.17
C ARG A 63 11.29 -26.38 -1.63
N ARG A 64 12.02 -25.70 -2.50
CA ARG A 64 12.08 -25.99 -3.95
C ARG A 64 12.85 -27.26 -4.28
N ASP A 65 13.68 -27.73 -3.34
CA ASP A 65 14.46 -28.97 -3.41
C ASP A 65 13.59 -30.23 -3.28
N LEU A 66 12.35 -30.10 -2.81
CA LEU A 66 11.41 -31.22 -2.65
C LEU A 66 10.54 -31.47 -3.89
N GLY A 67 10.85 -30.83 -5.04
CA GLY A 67 10.18 -31.06 -6.32
C GLY A 67 8.69 -30.71 -6.27
N TRP A 68 8.33 -29.45 -6.49
CA TRP A 68 6.91 -29.12 -6.65
C TRP A 68 6.46 -29.62 -8.02
N SER A 69 5.32 -30.31 -8.06
CA SER A 69 4.68 -30.67 -9.31
C SER A 69 4.26 -29.39 -10.04
N ALA A 70 5.17 -28.89 -10.87
CA ALA A 70 4.87 -27.87 -11.86
C ALA A 70 3.85 -28.47 -12.83
N HIS A 71 2.61 -28.00 -12.75
CA HIS A 71 1.67 -28.19 -13.83
C HIS A 71 2.14 -27.28 -14.97
N SER A 72 3.02 -27.79 -15.82
CA SER A 72 3.27 -27.18 -17.12
C SER A 72 2.08 -27.54 -18.01
N LEU A 73 1.36 -26.51 -18.46
CA LEU A 73 0.65 -26.56 -19.74
C LEU A 73 1.68 -26.67 -20.89
#